data_AF-A0A2V9WWM5-F1
#
_entry.id   AF-A0A2V9WWM5-F1
#
_cell.length_a   1.000
_cell.length_b   1.000
_cell.length_c   1.000
_cell.angle_alpha   90.00
_cell.angle_beta   90.00
_cell.angle_gamma   90.00
#
_symmetry.space_group_name_H-M   'P 1'
#
loop_
_entity.id
_entity.type
_entity.pdbx_description
1 polymer ?
#
loop_
_entity_poly.entity_id
_entity_poly.type
_entity_poly.pdbx_seq_one_letter_code
_entity_poly.pdbx_strand_id
1 'polypeptide(L)'
;MRVGRDKIEVDGRGVAAEEFVYWMVNKPRGIVATAEDEKGRETVYALLPAGLPWMGPVGRLDKASEGLLILTNDTEWAARITAPESHIEKKYAVQIGTVADEVLLAKLEAGLMDGGELLRARSAKMVRAGEKNSWIEVVLE
;
A
#
# COMPACT_ATOMS: atom_id res chain seq x y z
N MET A 1 6.79 20.21 -24.70
CA MET A 1 5.45 20.58 -24.22
C MET A 1 5.63 21.34 -22.92
N ARG A 2 5.19 22.59 -22.82
CA ARG A 2 5.29 23.40 -21.60
C ARG A 2 3.90 23.51 -20.97
N VAL A 3 3.74 22.87 -19.81
CA VAL A 3 2.52 22.96 -18.99
C VAL A 3 2.22 24.44 -18.72
N GLY A 4 1.01 24.90 -19.05
CA GLY A 4 0.55 26.28 -18.85
C GLY A 4 0.73 27.25 -20.04
N ARG A 5 1.40 26.84 -21.13
CA ARG A 5 1.43 27.61 -22.40
C ARG A 5 0.77 26.90 -23.56
N ASP A 6 0.89 25.58 -23.59
CA ASP A 6 0.35 24.77 -24.68
C ASP A 6 -1.13 24.45 -24.40
N LYS A 7 -1.99 24.66 -25.39
CA LYS A 7 -3.40 24.25 -25.33
C LYS A 7 -3.49 22.76 -25.62
N ILE A 8 -4.00 21.99 -24.67
CA ILE A 8 -4.16 20.55 -24.79
C ILE A 8 -5.65 20.26 -24.86
N GLU A 9 -6.08 19.49 -25.85
CA GLU A 9 -7.47 19.08 -26.01
C GLU A 9 -7.54 17.57 -26.30
N VAL A 10 -8.55 16.92 -25.73
CA VAL A 10 -8.93 15.53 -26.05
C VAL A 10 -10.37 15.58 -26.55
N ASP A 11 -10.61 15.06 -27.76
CA ASP A 11 -11.92 15.14 -28.44
C ASP A 11 -12.54 16.54 -28.47
N GLY A 12 -11.69 17.56 -28.65
CA GLY A 12 -12.08 18.98 -28.67
C GLY A 12 -12.41 19.58 -27.30
N ARG A 13 -12.19 18.84 -26.21
CA ARG A 13 -12.35 19.32 -24.83
C ARG A 13 -10.99 19.69 -24.24
N GLY A 14 -10.86 20.93 -23.77
CA GLY A 14 -9.66 21.40 -23.10
C GLY A 14 -9.34 20.60 -21.84
N VAL A 15 -8.08 20.21 -21.71
CA VAL A 15 -7.56 19.55 -20.52
C VAL A 15 -6.80 20.58 -19.68
N ALA A 16 -7.19 20.72 -18.42
CA ALA A 16 -6.50 21.53 -17.43
C ALA A 16 -5.79 20.61 -16.43
N ALA A 17 -4.71 21.11 -15.81
CA ALA A 17 -4.12 20.43 -14.68
C ALA A 17 -5.10 20.50 -13.49
N GLU A 18 -5.34 19.36 -12.84
CA GLU A 18 -6.08 19.30 -11.59
C GLU A 18 -5.14 19.53 -10.40
N GLU A 19 -5.70 20.00 -9.28
CA GLU A 19 -4.94 20.03 -8.02
C GLU A 19 -4.65 18.61 -7.54
N PHE A 20 -3.47 18.42 -6.94
CA PHE A 20 -3.12 17.13 -6.36
C PHE A 20 -3.92 16.84 -5.09
N VAL A 21 -4.50 15.65 -5.02
CA VAL A 21 -5.29 15.16 -3.90
C VAL A 21 -4.65 13.90 -3.35
N TYR A 22 -4.61 13.78 -2.02
CA TYR A 22 -4.04 12.64 -1.30
C TYR A 22 -5.06 12.17 -0.26
N TRP A 23 -5.54 10.95 -0.41
CA TRP A 23 -6.51 10.32 0.49
C TRP A 23 -5.88 9.18 1.26
N MET A 24 -6.13 9.16 2.57
CA MET A 24 -5.74 8.05 3.44
C MET A 24 -6.98 7.24 3.79
N VAL A 25 -6.95 5.96 3.47
CA VAL A 25 -8.06 5.04 3.72
C VAL A 25 -7.57 3.94 4.65
N ASN A 26 -8.32 3.66 5.71
CA ASN A 26 -8.16 2.42 6.44
C ASN A 26 -8.97 1.33 5.70
N LYS A 27 -8.30 0.60 4.81
CA LYS A 27 -8.94 -0.43 3.98
C LYS A 27 -9.38 -1.59 4.86
N PRO A 28 -10.67 -1.96 4.88
CA PRO A 28 -11.11 -3.18 5.56
C PRO A 28 -10.74 -4.41 4.73
N ARG A 29 -10.79 -5.58 5.37
CA ARG A 29 -10.57 -6.86 4.71
C ARG A 29 -11.71 -7.16 3.75
N GLY A 30 -11.39 -7.86 2.67
CA GLY A 30 -12.37 -8.26 1.66
C GLY A 30 -12.49 -7.33 0.46
N ILE A 31 -11.96 -6.09 0.56
CA ILE A 31 -11.97 -5.10 -0.53
C ILE A 31 -10.67 -5.13 -1.33
N VAL A 32 -10.74 -4.96 -2.65
CA VAL A 32 -9.59 -4.95 -3.57
C VAL A 32 -9.07 -3.53 -3.81
N ALA A 33 -7.75 -3.34 -3.75
CA ALA A 33 -7.07 -2.09 -4.07
C ALA A 33 -6.81 -1.97 -5.59
N THR A 34 -7.86 -1.83 -6.41
CA THR A 34 -7.75 -1.66 -7.87
C THR A 34 -8.72 -0.60 -8.40
N ALA A 35 -8.28 0.19 -9.38
CA ALA A 35 -9.08 1.17 -10.10
C ALA A 35 -10.12 0.53 -11.03
N GLU A 36 -9.76 -0.60 -11.64
CA GLU A 36 -10.65 -1.37 -12.49
C GLU A 36 -10.75 -2.79 -11.93
N ASP A 37 -11.97 -3.25 -11.68
CA ASP A 37 -12.23 -4.63 -11.30
C ASP A 37 -13.03 -5.35 -12.39
N GLU A 38 -12.36 -6.26 -13.10
CA GLU A 38 -12.95 -7.06 -14.17
C GLU A 38 -13.91 -8.16 -13.67
N LYS A 39 -14.06 -8.33 -12.36
CA LYS A 39 -14.77 -9.45 -11.72
C LYS A 39 -15.94 -9.00 -10.83
N GLY A 40 -16.33 -7.73 -10.90
CA GLY A 40 -17.43 -7.17 -10.11
C GLY A 40 -17.21 -7.20 -8.59
N ARG A 41 -15.94 -7.24 -8.13
CA ARG A 41 -15.55 -7.20 -6.72
C ARG A 41 -15.62 -5.77 -6.21
N GLU A 42 -15.93 -5.65 -4.92
CA GLU A 42 -15.89 -4.37 -4.23
C GLU A 42 -14.45 -3.83 -4.15
N THR A 43 -14.29 -2.55 -4.52
CA THR A 43 -13.00 -1.87 -4.59
C THR A 43 -12.91 -0.78 -3.52
N VAL A 44 -11.69 -0.31 -3.28
CA VAL A 44 -11.41 0.78 -2.32
C VAL A 44 -12.17 2.07 -2.60
N TYR A 45 -12.67 2.25 -3.82
CA TYR A 45 -13.49 3.40 -4.22
C TYR A 45 -14.89 3.38 -3.61
N ALA A 46 -15.39 2.22 -3.17
CA ALA A 46 -16.65 2.14 -2.42
C ALA A 46 -16.58 2.83 -1.06
N LEU A 47 -15.36 3.08 -0.55
CA LEU A 47 -15.11 3.76 0.72
C LEU A 47 -14.97 5.28 0.55
N LEU A 48 -14.94 5.77 -0.69
CA LEU A 48 -14.68 7.18 -0.99
C LEU A 48 -16.00 7.93 -1.22
N PRO A 49 -16.07 9.22 -0.80
CA PRO A 49 -17.21 10.05 -1.14
C PRO A 49 -17.30 10.29 -2.65
N ALA A 50 -18.50 10.55 -3.14
CA ALA A 50 -18.73 10.93 -4.52
C ALA A 50 -18.12 12.31 -4.86
N GLY A 51 -17.76 12.51 -6.13
CA GLY A 51 -17.27 13.81 -6.64
C GLY A 51 -15.78 14.07 -6.44
N LEU A 52 -15.01 13.07 -5.99
CA LEU A 52 -13.56 13.15 -6.00
C LEU A 52 -13.01 13.00 -7.43
N PRO A 53 -11.85 13.63 -7.74
CA PRO A 53 -11.16 13.35 -8.98
C PRO A 53 -10.72 11.89 -9.04
N TRP A 54 -10.32 11.44 -10.24
CA TRP A 54 -9.70 10.13 -10.36
C TRP A 54 -8.44 10.06 -9.51
N MET A 55 -8.24 8.98 -8.77
CA MET A 55 -7.05 8.75 -7.94
C MET A 55 -6.67 7.27 -8.04
N GLY A 56 -5.38 6.97 -8.18
CA GLY A 56 -4.87 5.59 -8.14
C GLY A 56 -4.44 5.18 -6.73
N PRO A 57 -4.51 3.88 -6.38
CA PRO A 57 -3.92 3.38 -5.14
C PRO A 57 -2.39 3.47 -5.18
N VAL A 58 -1.79 3.84 -4.06
CA VAL A 58 -0.34 3.95 -3.93
C VAL A 58 0.20 2.67 -3.32
N GLY A 59 0.80 1.86 -4.19
CA GLY A 59 1.21 0.50 -3.86
C GLY A 59 0.03 -0.46 -3.85
N ARG A 60 0.21 -1.61 -3.20
CA ARG A 60 -0.81 -2.66 -3.13
C ARG A 60 -0.99 -3.13 -1.70
N LEU A 61 -2.24 -3.32 -1.31
CA LEU A 61 -2.63 -4.02 -0.10
C LEU A 61 -3.55 -5.17 -0.48
N ASP A 62 -3.20 -6.38 -0.07
CA ASP A 62 -3.94 -7.58 -0.45
C ASP A 62 -5.39 -7.55 0.03
N LYS A 63 -6.25 -8.28 -0.68
CA LYS A 63 -7.67 -8.40 -0.32
C LYS A 63 -7.86 -8.90 1.13
N ALA A 64 -6.99 -9.80 1.58
CA ALA A 64 -7.05 -10.37 2.93
C ALA A 64 -6.45 -9.45 4.01
N SER A 65 -5.75 -8.39 3.60
CA SER A 65 -5.08 -7.45 4.50
C SER A 65 -5.96 -6.23 4.79
N GLU A 66 -5.66 -5.61 5.93
CA GLU A 66 -6.32 -4.41 6.45
C GLU A 66 -5.27 -3.32 6.71
N GLY A 67 -5.72 -2.07 6.77
CA GLY A 67 -4.88 -0.96 7.22
C GLY A 67 -4.74 0.16 6.20
N LEU A 68 -3.71 0.97 6.39
CA LEU A 68 -3.48 2.18 5.62
C LEU A 68 -3.24 1.88 4.14
N LEU A 69 -4.04 2.51 3.28
CA LEU A 69 -3.80 2.65 1.85
C LEU A 69 -3.93 4.12 1.48
N ILE A 70 -2.97 4.62 0.70
CA ILE A 70 -3.03 5.97 0.15
C ILE A 70 -3.62 5.90 -1.26
N LEU A 71 -4.45 6.87 -1.63
CA LEU A 71 -4.88 7.11 -3.01
C LEU A 71 -4.52 8.53 -3.43
N THR A 72 -4.05 8.72 -4.66
CA THR A 72 -3.71 10.05 -5.18
C THR A 72 -3.82 10.13 -6.70
N ASN A 73 -4.06 11.34 -7.22
CA ASN A 73 -3.93 11.67 -8.64
C ASN A 73 -2.50 12.13 -9.01
N ASP A 74 -1.61 12.31 -8.03
CA ASP A 74 -0.18 12.58 -8.24
C ASP A 74 0.58 11.27 -8.50
N THR A 75 0.61 10.86 -9.76
CA THR A 75 1.24 9.60 -10.19
C THR A 75 2.76 9.62 -10.03
N GLU A 76 3.41 10.79 -10.12
CA GLU A 76 4.85 10.91 -9.92
C GLU A 76 5.23 10.73 -8.45
N TRP A 77 4.46 11.34 -7.53
CA TRP A 77 4.64 11.11 -6.10
C TRP A 77 4.36 9.66 -5.72
N ALA A 78 3.27 9.08 -6.24
CA ALA A 78 2.93 7.68 -6.00
C ALA A 78 4.06 6.75 -6.42
N ALA A 79 4.56 6.91 -7.65
CA ALA A 79 5.68 6.13 -8.17
C ALA A 79 6.92 6.26 -7.28
N ARG A 80 7.29 7.50 -6.91
CA ARG A 80 8.47 7.78 -6.08
C ARG A 80 8.39 7.11 -4.71
N ILE A 81 7.24 7.10 -4.04
CA ILE A 81 7.13 6.50 -2.70
C ILE A 81 6.96 4.98 -2.73
N THR A 82 6.57 4.41 -3.87
CA THR A 82 6.49 2.95 -4.07
C THR A 82 7.76 2.36 -4.66
N ALA A 83 8.67 3.19 -5.16
CA ALA A 83 9.92 2.76 -5.74
C ALA A 83 10.76 2.01 -4.69
N PRO A 84 11.40 0.87 -5.04
CA PRO A 84 12.29 0.15 -4.14
C PRO A 84 13.39 1.03 -3.53
N GLU A 85 13.84 2.05 -4.27
CA GLU A 85 14.91 2.98 -3.89
C GLU A 85 14.42 4.09 -2.93
N SER A 86 13.12 4.13 -2.62
CA SER A 86 12.55 5.15 -1.73
C SER A 86 12.97 4.95 -0.27
N HIS A 87 13.35 3.72 0.11
CA HIS A 87 13.68 3.33 1.49
C HIS A 87 12.61 3.70 2.53
N ILE A 88 11.35 3.86 2.09
CA ILE A 88 10.23 4.20 2.96
C ILE A 88 9.78 2.94 3.70
N GLU A 89 9.98 2.97 5.01
CA GLU A 89 9.58 1.91 5.91
C GLU A 89 8.06 1.67 5.88
N LYS A 90 7.68 0.40 5.81
CA LYS A 90 6.30 -0.07 5.88
C LYS A 90 6.16 -0.90 7.13
N LYS A 91 5.32 -0.44 8.06
CA LYS A 91 5.09 -1.08 9.35
C LYS A 91 3.79 -1.86 9.33
N TYR A 92 3.85 -3.12 9.74
CA TYR A 92 2.74 -4.05 9.78
C TYR A 92 2.55 -4.61 11.19
N ALA A 93 1.30 -4.69 11.63
CA ALA A 93 0.92 -5.53 12.77
C ALA A 93 0.43 -6.88 12.23
N VAL A 94 1.15 -7.95 12.56
CA VAL A 94 0.89 -9.29 12.04
C VAL A 94 0.53 -10.21 13.20
N GLN A 95 -0.63 -10.86 13.11
CA GLN A 95 -0.96 -11.95 14.03
C GLN A 95 -0.42 -13.26 13.47
N ILE A 96 0.35 -13.98 14.27
CA ILE A 96 0.89 -15.29 13.92
C ILE A 96 0.29 -16.38 14.82
N GLY A 97 0.15 -17.59 14.28
CA GLY A 97 -0.43 -18.75 14.97
C GLY A 97 0.49 -19.44 15.98
N THR A 98 1.46 -18.70 16.54
CA THR A 98 2.37 -19.16 17.59
C THR A 98 2.77 -18.00 18.49
N VAL A 99 3.32 -18.28 19.67
CA VAL A 99 3.99 -17.26 20.49
C VAL A 99 5.40 -17.10 19.94
N ALA A 100 5.74 -15.93 19.39
CA ALA A 100 7.07 -15.68 18.84
C ALA A 100 8.13 -15.77 19.96
N ASP A 101 9.23 -16.47 19.71
CA ASP A 101 10.42 -16.38 20.55
C ASP A 101 11.47 -15.51 19.87
N GLU A 102 12.54 -15.18 20.60
CA GLU A 102 13.66 -14.39 20.07
C GLU A 102 14.30 -15.06 18.84
N VAL A 103 14.29 -16.40 18.80
CA VAL A 103 14.83 -17.17 17.68
C VAL A 103 14.01 -16.94 16.41
N LEU A 104 12.68 -16.96 16.50
CA LEU A 104 11.79 -16.68 15.38
C LEU A 104 11.95 -15.24 14.88
N LEU A 105 11.99 -14.27 15.80
CA LEU A 105 12.15 -12.85 15.43
C LEU A 105 13.50 -12.61 14.76
N ALA A 106 14.59 -13.17 15.30
CA ALA A 106 15.91 -13.09 14.69
C ALA A 106 15.97 -13.76 13.30
N LYS A 107 15.22 -14.84 13.08
CA LYS A 107 15.10 -15.45 11.74
C LYS A 107 14.42 -14.55 10.73
N LEU A 108 13.39 -13.80 11.13
CA LEU A 108 12.72 -12.83 10.25
C LEU A 108 13.67 -11.70 9.83
N GLU A 109 14.53 -11.26 10.75
CA GLU A 109 15.53 -10.20 10.49
C GLU A 109 16.73 -10.71 9.69
N ALA A 110 17.16 -11.95 9.93
CA ALA A 110 18.21 -12.61 9.14
C ALA A 110 17.77 -12.88 7.69
N GLY A 111 16.47 -13.16 7.49
CA GLY A 111 15.86 -13.40 6.20
C GLY A 111 15.99 -14.82 5.67
N LEU A 112 15.39 -15.04 4.51
CA LEU A 112 15.42 -16.31 3.78
C LEU A 112 15.52 -16.07 2.27
N MET A 113 16.08 -17.05 1.55
CA MET A 113 16.09 -17.03 0.09
C MET A 113 14.79 -17.59 -0.45
N ASP A 114 14.08 -16.81 -1.27
CA ASP A 114 12.89 -17.25 -1.99
C ASP A 114 12.95 -16.75 -3.43
N GLY A 115 12.73 -17.64 -4.41
CA GLY A 115 12.79 -17.26 -5.83
C GLY A 115 14.12 -16.64 -6.32
N GLY A 116 15.22 -16.78 -5.58
CA GLY A 116 16.50 -16.12 -5.88
C GLY A 116 16.69 -14.75 -5.24
N GLU A 117 15.74 -14.29 -4.43
CA GLU A 117 15.78 -13.03 -3.68
C GLU A 117 15.92 -13.29 -2.19
N LEU A 118 16.68 -12.43 -1.49
CA LEU A 118 16.75 -12.44 -0.03
C LEU A 118 15.59 -11.63 0.53
N LEU A 119 14.61 -12.30 1.12
CA LEU A 119 13.49 -11.66 1.81
C LEU A 119 13.79 -11.56 3.30
N ARG A 120 13.78 -10.35 3.85
CA ARG A 120 14.01 -10.11 5.28
C ARG A 120 13.19 -8.95 5.81
N ALA A 121 12.85 -9.00 7.09
CA ALA A 121 12.35 -7.85 7.81
C ALA A 121 13.51 -6.92 8.19
N ARG A 122 13.29 -5.61 8.16
CA ARG A 122 14.21 -4.63 8.76
C ARG A 122 14.19 -4.73 10.29
N SER A 123 13.02 -4.98 10.87
CA SER A 123 12.89 -5.35 12.28
C SER A 123 11.63 -6.16 12.52
N ALA A 124 11.67 -7.04 13.52
CA ALA A 124 10.53 -7.82 13.99
C ALA A 124 10.46 -7.83 15.52
N LYS A 125 9.33 -7.39 16.09
CA LYS A 125 9.16 -7.29 17.56
C LYS A 125 7.83 -7.86 17.99
N MET A 126 7.82 -8.68 19.04
CA MET A 126 6.55 -9.05 19.66
C MET A 126 5.95 -7.83 20.36
N VAL A 127 4.68 -7.55 20.07
CA VAL A 127 3.91 -6.48 20.72
C VAL A 127 2.89 -7.03 21.71
N ARG A 128 2.40 -8.25 21.50
CA ARG A 128 1.45 -8.92 22.40
C ARG A 128 1.53 -10.43 22.27
N ALA A 129 1.61 -11.12 23.41
CA ALA A 129 1.44 -12.58 23.48
C ALA A 129 0.01 -12.96 23.87
N GLY A 130 -0.47 -14.05 23.30
CA GLY A 130 -1.57 -14.87 23.82
C GLY A 130 -1.05 -16.26 24.21
N GLU A 131 -1.94 -17.22 24.44
CA GLU A 131 -1.53 -18.58 24.83
C GLU A 131 -0.96 -19.40 23.67
N LYS A 132 -1.51 -19.21 22.46
CA LYS A 132 -1.16 -19.98 21.24
C LYS A 132 -0.86 -19.09 20.04
N ASN A 133 -0.95 -17.78 20.21
CA ASN A 133 -0.72 -16.81 19.14
C ASN A 133 0.00 -15.59 19.71
N SER A 134 0.53 -14.77 18.82
CA SER A 134 1.11 -13.49 19.19
C SER A 134 0.91 -12.49 18.06
N TRP A 135 0.92 -11.22 18.43
CA TRP A 135 1.04 -10.11 17.51
C TRP A 135 2.49 -9.68 17.47
N ILE A 136 3.01 -9.51 16.26
CA ILE A 136 4.33 -8.97 16.00
C ILE A 136 4.20 -7.69 15.16
N GLU A 137 5.03 -6.70 15.47
CA GLU A 137 5.30 -5.57 14.58
C GLU A 137 6.42 -6.00 13.63
N VAL A 138 6.18 -5.87 12.33
CA VAL A 138 7.18 -6.13 11.28
C VAL A 138 7.39 -4.85 10.49
N VAL A 139 8.64 -4.43 10.32
CA VAL A 139 9.01 -3.31 9.46
C VAL A 139 9.73 -3.84 8.23
N LEU A 140 9.26 -3.45 7.05
CA LEU A 140 9.88 -3.72 5.76
C LEU A 140 10.41 -2.43 5.15
N GLU A 141 11.43 -2.53 4.31
CA GLU A 141 12.02 -1.41 3.55
C GLU A 141 11.76 -1.63 2.05
#